data_AF-A0AAV2HW18-F1
#
_entry.id   AF-A0AAV2HW18-F1
#
_cell.length_a   1.000
_cell.length_b   1.000
_cell.length_c   1.000
_cell.angle_alpha   90.00
_cell.angle_beta   90.00
_cell.angle_gamma   90.00
#
_symmetry.space_group_name_H-M   'P 1'
#
loop_
_entity.id
_entity.type
_entity.pdbx_description
1 polymer ?
#
loop_
_entity_poly.entity_id
_entity_poly.type
_entity_poly.pdbx_seq_one_letter_code
_entity_poly.pdbx_strand_id
1 'polypeptide(L)'
;KIISSPRKVVVKLRSLLEARKVECLGHVRTAVEYLLWGPATSELPLSPVGTAPKPAVGVAGAGGGGGASREQELYVWLEKERVLTVGRLARNVSGLGAGLSLEEFYTLKFLLKSSAACLAESLRRLAR
;
A
#
# COMPACT_ATOMS: atom_id res chain seq x y z
N LYS A 1 -8.19 1.78 -8.61
CA LYS A 1 -7.26 2.84 -8.12
C LYS A 1 -8.06 3.89 -7.36
N ILE A 2 -7.59 4.29 -6.16
CA ILE A 2 -8.35 4.98 -5.09
C ILE A 2 -8.89 6.37 -5.44
N ILE A 3 -8.52 6.96 -6.57
CA ILE A 3 -8.79 8.38 -6.79
C ILE A 3 -10.18 8.60 -7.42
N SER A 4 -11.23 8.27 -6.68
CA SER A 4 -12.60 8.74 -6.97
C SER A 4 -12.77 10.24 -6.66
N SER A 5 -11.84 10.86 -5.93
CA SER A 5 -11.84 12.30 -5.67
C SER A 5 -10.43 12.88 -5.41
N PRO A 6 -9.71 13.34 -6.46
CA PRO A 6 -8.35 13.89 -6.33
C PRO A 6 -8.24 15.06 -5.35
N ARG A 7 -9.29 15.90 -5.29
CA ARG A 7 -9.34 17.06 -4.40
C ARG A 7 -9.33 16.67 -2.92
N LYS A 8 -10.08 15.63 -2.54
CA LYS A 8 -10.11 15.14 -1.15
C LYS A 8 -8.75 14.58 -0.73
N VAL A 9 -8.08 13.87 -1.63
CA VAL A 9 -6.73 13.34 -1.43
C VAL A 9 -5.73 14.47 -1.19
N VAL A 10 -5.74 15.52 -2.01
CA VAL A 10 -4.83 16.67 -1.84
C VAL A 10 -5.07 17.40 -0.52
N VAL A 11 -6.33 17.62 -0.13
CA VAL A 11 -6.66 18.23 1.18
C VAL A 11 -6.12 17.37 2.33
N LYS A 12 -6.25 16.04 2.23
CA LYS A 12 -5.73 15.13 3.25
C LYS A 12 -4.20 15.14 3.32
N LEU A 13 -3.51 15.07 2.17
CA LEU A 13 -2.05 15.17 2.14
C LEU A 13 -1.55 16.51 2.71
N ARG A 14 -2.26 17.62 2.45
CA ARG A 14 -1.96 18.92 3.06
C ARG A 14 -2.15 18.90 4.58
N SER A 15 -3.16 18.21 5.10
CA SER A 15 -3.37 18.08 6.55
C SER A 15 -2.27 17.28 7.25
N LEU A 16 -1.52 16.46 6.50
CA LEU A 16 -0.36 15.73 7.01
C LEU A 16 0.92 16.58 7.03
N LEU A 17 0.90 17.78 6.41
CA LEU A 17 2.01 18.72 6.47
C LEU A 17 1.88 19.58 7.73
N GLU A 18 2.86 19.46 8.62
CA GLU A 18 2.97 20.33 9.79
C GLU A 18 4.10 21.34 9.58
N ALA A 19 3.81 22.61 9.81
CA ALA A 19 4.81 23.66 9.68
C ALA A 19 6.00 23.37 10.62
N ARG A 20 7.22 23.41 10.08
CA ARG A 20 8.50 23.19 10.80
C ARG A 20 8.76 21.76 11.28
N LYS A 21 7.96 20.75 10.89
CA LYS A 21 8.27 19.33 11.18
C LYS A 21 8.71 18.60 9.91
N VAL A 22 10.02 18.49 9.69
CA VAL A 22 10.57 17.84 8.49
C VAL A 22 10.16 16.37 8.37
N GLU A 23 9.93 15.68 9.48
CA GLU A 23 9.52 14.27 9.51
C GLU A 23 8.15 14.02 8.86
N CYS A 24 7.28 15.05 8.80
CA CYS A 24 5.98 14.92 8.13
C CYS A 24 6.13 14.67 6.62
N LEU A 25 7.24 15.11 6.02
CA LEU A 25 7.54 14.89 4.60
C LEU A 25 7.70 13.40 4.28
N GLY A 26 8.27 12.62 5.21
CA GLY A 26 8.37 11.17 5.07
C GLY A 26 6.99 10.52 4.98
N HIS A 27 6.06 10.92 5.85
CA HIS A 27 4.69 10.41 5.85
C HIS A 27 3.91 10.80 4.59
N VAL A 28 4.01 12.05 4.16
CA VAL A 28 3.36 12.53 2.92
C VAL A 28 3.92 11.80 1.71
N ARG A 29 5.23 11.62 1.65
CA ARG A 29 5.88 10.84 0.59
C ARG A 29 5.33 9.43 0.54
N THR A 30 5.37 8.67 1.64
CA THR A 30 4.86 7.29 1.66
C THR A 30 3.38 7.23 1.29
N ALA A 31 2.57 8.20 1.70
CA ALA A 31 1.16 8.28 1.31
C ALA A 31 0.98 8.52 -0.20
N VAL A 32 1.80 9.37 -0.82
CA VAL A 32 1.79 9.58 -2.27
C VAL A 32 2.24 8.33 -3.01
N GLU A 33 3.34 7.70 -2.57
CA GLU A 33 3.84 6.47 -3.18
C GLU A 33 2.79 5.33 -3.06
N TYR A 34 2.10 5.21 -1.92
CA TYR A 34 0.96 4.29 -1.75
C TYR A 34 -0.19 4.59 -2.73
N LEU A 35 -0.52 5.86 -2.97
CA LEU A 35 -1.60 6.21 -3.89
C LEU A 35 -1.25 5.91 -5.36
N LEU A 36 0.03 5.97 -5.71
CA LEU A 36 0.54 5.70 -7.05
C LEU A 36 0.69 4.20 -7.33
N TRP A 37 1.32 3.47 -6.40
CA TRP A 37 1.79 2.10 -6.61
C TRP A 37 1.32 1.09 -5.56
N GLY A 38 0.63 1.53 -4.51
CA GLY A 38 0.07 0.66 -3.49
C GLY A 38 -1.15 -0.12 -3.98
N PRO A 39 -1.65 -1.06 -3.15
CA PRO A 39 -2.76 -1.93 -3.50
C PRO A 39 -4.04 -1.14 -3.78
N ALA A 40 -4.76 -1.54 -4.83
CA ALA A 40 -6.09 -1.01 -5.07
C ALA A 40 -7.08 -1.52 -4.00
N THR A 41 -8.12 -0.75 -3.70
CA THR A 41 -9.22 -1.17 -2.81
C THR A 41 -9.96 -2.42 -3.29
N SER A 42 -9.84 -2.75 -4.58
CA SER A 42 -10.36 -3.99 -5.16
C SER A 42 -9.45 -5.20 -4.94
N GLU A 43 -8.15 -4.98 -4.78
CA GLU A 43 -7.13 -6.03 -4.59
C GLU A 43 -7.00 -6.42 -3.11
N LEU A 44 -7.17 -5.43 -2.23
CA LEU A 44 -7.37 -5.63 -0.81
C LEU A 44 -8.67 -4.91 -0.46
N PRO A 45 -9.78 -5.64 -0.20
CA PRO A 45 -10.99 -5.05 0.36
C PRO A 45 -10.66 -4.59 1.78
N LEU A 46 -10.09 -3.40 1.86
CA LEU A 46 -9.65 -2.76 3.08
C LEU A 46 -10.90 -2.39 3.87
N SER A 47 -11.35 -3.28 4.74
CA SER A 47 -12.45 -2.98 5.66
C SER A 47 -12.08 -1.74 6.49
N PRO A 48 -13.04 -0.83 6.77
CA PRO A 48 -12.78 0.38 7.54
C PRO A 48 -12.09 0.03 8.87
N VAL A 49 -11.02 0.75 9.19
CA VAL A 49 -10.36 0.63 10.49
C VAL A 49 -11.37 1.11 11.55
N GLY A 50 -11.98 0.17 12.27
CA GLY A 50 -12.96 0.47 13.34
C GLY A 50 -14.14 -0.49 13.44
N THR A 51 -14.42 -1.31 12.43
CA THR A 51 -15.41 -2.38 12.57
C THR A 51 -14.70 -3.65 13.04
N ALA A 52 -14.75 -3.92 14.35
CA ALA A 52 -14.48 -5.27 14.85
C ALA A 52 -15.31 -6.28 14.02
N PRO A 53 -14.77 -7.46 13.66
CA PRO A 53 -15.58 -8.49 13.05
C PRO A 53 -16.68 -8.84 14.05
N LYS A 54 -17.93 -8.46 13.73
CA LYS A 54 -19.09 -8.92 14.49
C LYS A 54 -19.08 -10.44 14.36
N PRO A 55 -19.07 -11.23 15.44
CA PRO A 55 -19.12 -12.67 15.32
C PRO A 55 -20.43 -13.01 14.60
N ALA A 56 -20.32 -13.62 13.43
CA ALA A 56 -21.47 -14.16 12.74
C ALA A 56 -22.03 -15.29 13.60
N VAL A 57 -23.22 -15.05 14.17
CA VAL A 57 -23.97 -16.06 14.89
C VAL A 57 -24.40 -17.11 13.88
N GLY A 58 -23.93 -18.35 14.11
CA GLY A 58 -24.46 -19.58 13.54
C GLY A 58 -23.92 -19.94 12.16
N VAL A 59 -22.96 -20.87 12.11
CA VAL A 59 -23.12 -22.22 11.55
C VAL A 59 -21.99 -23.08 12.11
N ALA A 60 -22.34 -24.21 12.73
CA ALA A 60 -21.40 -25.21 13.21
C ALA A 60 -20.76 -25.96 12.02
N GLY A 61 -19.43 -26.03 12.00
CA GLY A 61 -18.68 -26.90 11.08
C GLY A 61 -17.77 -26.13 10.12
N ALA A 62 -16.48 -26.48 10.18
CA ALA A 62 -15.34 -25.96 9.42
C ALA A 62 -14.62 -24.75 10.04
N GLY A 63 -13.34 -24.95 10.37
CA GLY A 63 -12.46 -24.06 11.13
C GLY A 63 -12.51 -22.61 10.65
N GLY A 64 -13.11 -21.76 11.48
CA GLY A 64 -13.26 -20.32 11.23
C GLY A 64 -11.90 -19.64 11.20
N GLY A 65 -11.48 -19.23 10.01
CA GLY A 65 -10.24 -18.54 9.73
C GLY A 65 -10.07 -17.31 10.64
N GLY A 66 -8.99 -17.32 11.43
CA GLY A 66 -8.48 -16.12 12.06
C GLY A 66 -8.17 -15.11 10.97
N GLY A 67 -8.94 -14.01 10.91
CA GLY A 67 -8.72 -12.94 9.96
C GLY A 67 -7.27 -12.48 10.02
N ALA A 68 -6.57 -12.55 8.90
CA ALA A 68 -5.19 -12.10 8.82
C ALA A 68 -5.12 -10.62 9.26
N SER A 69 -4.12 -10.28 10.06
CA SER A 69 -3.86 -8.87 10.39
C SER A 69 -3.70 -8.08 9.08
N ARG A 70 -4.23 -6.86 9.01
CA ARG A 70 -4.07 -5.96 7.85
C ARG A 70 -2.62 -5.81 7.42
N GLU A 71 -1.68 -5.85 8.37
CA GLU A 71 -0.25 -5.85 8.08
C GLU A 71 0.21 -7.14 7.40
N GLN A 72 -0.35 -8.29 7.76
CA GLN A 72 -0.08 -9.56 7.10
C GLN A 72 -0.54 -9.56 5.64
N GLU A 73 -1.73 -9.01 5.36
CA GLU A 73 -2.22 -8.87 3.98
C GLU A 73 -1.33 -7.94 3.14
N LEU A 74 -0.93 -6.81 3.72
CA LEU A 74 0.00 -5.88 3.07
C LEU A 74 1.38 -6.48 2.87
N TYR A 75 1.86 -7.32 3.80
CA TYR A 75 3.10 -8.05 3.67
C TYR A 75 3.05 -9.01 2.47
N VAL A 76 2.01 -9.84 2.39
CA VAL A 76 1.83 -10.80 1.28
C VAL A 76 1.73 -10.07 -0.07
N TRP A 77 0.99 -8.96 -0.13
CA TRP A 77 0.91 -8.13 -1.33
C TRP A 77 2.27 -7.56 -1.73
N LEU A 78 3.05 -7.04 -0.78
CA LEU A 78 4.39 -6.50 -1.04
C LEU A 78 5.33 -7.57 -1.60
N GLU A 79 5.34 -8.77 -1.01
CA GLU A 79 6.18 -9.87 -1.50
C GLU A 79 5.79 -10.30 -2.91
N LYS A 80 4.49 -10.37 -3.20
CA LYS A 80 4.00 -10.66 -4.56
C LYS A 80 4.50 -9.62 -5.57
N GLU A 81 4.33 -8.33 -5.29
CA GLU A 81 4.75 -7.26 -6.21
C GLU A 81 6.27 -7.18 -6.39
N ARG A 82 7.03 -7.47 -5.33
CA ARG A 82 8.50 -7.60 -5.39
C ARG A 82 8.92 -8.72 -6.32
N VAL A 83 8.35 -9.92 -6.16
CA VAL A 83 8.66 -11.08 -7.01
C VAL A 83 8.30 -10.81 -8.47
N LEU A 84 7.13 -10.23 -8.73
CA LEU A 84 6.70 -9.89 -10.09
C LEU A 84 7.64 -8.87 -10.75
N THR A 85 8.06 -7.86 -9.99
CA THR A 85 8.97 -6.81 -10.48
C THR A 85 10.35 -7.37 -10.75
N VAL A 86 10.95 -8.09 -9.79
CA VAL A 86 12.27 -8.73 -9.99
C VAL A 86 12.23 -9.71 -11.15
N GLY A 87 11.19 -10.55 -11.24
CA GLY A 87 11.03 -11.50 -12.33
C GLY A 87 10.89 -10.82 -13.70
N ARG A 88 10.18 -9.69 -13.79
CA ARG A 88 10.11 -8.89 -15.02
C ARG A 88 11.47 -8.33 -15.41
N LEU A 89 12.19 -7.73 -14.46
CA LEU A 89 13.52 -7.18 -14.69
C LEU A 89 14.53 -8.25 -15.11
N ALA A 90 14.49 -9.41 -14.46
CA ALA A 90 15.37 -10.55 -14.76
C ALA A 90 15.08 -11.19 -16.13
N ARG A 91 13.88 -11.05 -16.69
CA ARG A 91 13.56 -11.52 -18.06
C ARG A 91 13.94 -10.51 -19.14
N ASN A 92 14.05 -9.23 -18.78
CA ASN A 92 14.42 -8.15 -19.67
C ASN A 92 15.95 -7.95 -19.75
N VAL A 93 16.74 -9.03 -19.73
CA VAL A 93 18.22 -8.96 -19.71
C VAL A 93 18.79 -8.26 -20.95
N SER A 94 18.10 -8.33 -22.09
CA SER A 94 18.42 -7.55 -23.30
C SER A 94 18.16 -6.04 -23.14
N GLY A 95 17.44 -5.63 -22.09
CA GLY A 95 17.00 -4.27 -21.77
C GLY A 95 17.78 -3.58 -20.65
N LEU A 96 18.70 -4.25 -19.93
CA LEU A 96 19.63 -3.55 -19.03
C LEU A 96 20.54 -2.56 -19.77
N GLY A 97 20.77 -2.79 -21.08
CA GLY A 97 21.44 -1.84 -21.96
C GLY A 97 20.60 -0.63 -22.37
N ALA A 98 19.26 -0.74 -22.30
CA ALA A 98 18.31 0.38 -22.54
C ALA A 98 17.94 1.13 -21.25
N GLY A 99 18.33 0.59 -20.09
CA GLY A 99 18.06 1.18 -18.78
C GLY A 99 16.64 0.93 -18.26
N LEU A 100 16.40 1.34 -17.01
CA LEU A 100 15.07 1.36 -16.40
C LEU A 100 14.36 2.67 -16.76
N SER A 101 13.06 2.62 -17.06
CA SER A 101 12.27 3.85 -17.12
C SER A 101 12.21 4.53 -15.74
N LEU A 102 11.96 5.84 -15.74
CA LEU A 102 11.84 6.60 -14.50
C LEU A 102 10.71 6.06 -13.61
N GLU A 103 9.60 5.65 -14.21
CA GLU A 103 8.46 5.03 -13.52
C GLU A 103 8.85 3.70 -12.87
N GLU A 104 9.56 2.83 -13.58
CA GLU A 104 10.03 1.55 -13.04
C GLU A 104 11.03 1.75 -11.91
N PHE A 105 11.93 2.73 -12.03
CA PHE A 105 12.87 3.06 -10.97
C PHE A 105 12.15 3.49 -9.69
N TYR A 106 11.18 4.41 -9.77
CA TYR A 106 10.45 4.87 -8.59
C TYR A 106 9.51 3.80 -8.01
N THR A 107 8.90 2.97 -8.86
CA THR A 107 8.09 1.82 -8.43
C THR A 107 8.95 0.82 -7.67
N LEU A 108 10.12 0.45 -8.20
CA LEU A 108 11.06 -0.45 -7.54
C LEU A 108 11.55 0.15 -6.21
N LYS A 109 11.89 1.44 -6.20
CA LYS A 109 12.28 2.17 -5.00
C LYS A 109 11.19 2.11 -3.93
N PHE A 110 9.93 2.31 -4.30
CA PHE A 110 8.80 2.18 -3.40
C PHE A 110 8.69 0.75 -2.82
N LEU A 111 8.71 -0.26 -3.68
CA LEU A 111 8.60 -1.67 -3.26
C LEU A 111 9.72 -2.10 -2.32
N LEU A 112 10.96 -1.65 -2.56
CA LEU A 112 12.11 -1.99 -1.72
C LEU A 112 12.13 -1.25 -0.38
N LYS A 113 11.63 -0.01 -0.33
CA LYS A 113 11.62 0.80 0.90
C LYS A 113 10.39 0.58 1.78
N SER A 114 9.31 0.05 1.22
CA SER A 114 8.06 -0.12 1.95
C SER A 114 8.08 -1.34 2.86
N SER A 115 7.48 -1.19 4.04
CA SER A 115 7.12 -2.29 4.94
C SER A 115 5.60 -2.35 5.09
N ALA A 116 5.08 -3.51 5.47
CA ALA A 116 3.66 -3.65 5.77
C ALA A 116 3.17 -2.62 6.80
N ALA A 117 3.96 -2.38 7.84
CA ALA A 117 3.68 -1.39 8.88
C ALA A 117 3.58 0.05 8.32
N CYS A 118 4.51 0.46 7.45
CA CYS A 118 4.48 1.83 6.90
C CYS A 118 3.30 2.05 5.95
N LEU A 119 2.90 1.02 5.20
CA LEU A 119 1.71 1.08 4.34
C LEU A 119 0.42 1.09 5.18
N ALA A 120 0.36 0.28 6.25
CA ALA A 120 -0.78 0.27 7.16
C ALA A 120 -0.97 1.63 7.85
N GLU A 121 0.13 2.26 8.29
CA GLU A 121 0.13 3.62 8.84
C GLU A 121 -0.35 4.65 7.82
N SER A 122 0.20 4.62 6.60
CA SER A 122 -0.17 5.55 5.52
C SER A 122 -1.66 5.47 5.21
N LEU A 123 -2.18 4.25 5.17
CA LEU A 123 -3.58 4.00 4.92
C LEU A 123 -4.48 4.45 6.07
N ARG A 124 -4.06 4.26 7.33
CA ARG A 124 -4.77 4.80 8.49
C ARG A 124 -4.84 6.33 8.45
N ARG A 125 -3.76 6.98 8.03
CA ARG A 125 -3.68 8.44 7.87
C ARG A 125 -4.54 8.96 6.73
N LEU A 126 -4.66 8.21 5.64
CA LEU A 126 -5.51 8.56 4.50
C LEU A 126 -7.01 8.30 4.76
N ALA A 127 -7.35 7.38 5.66
CA ALA A 127 -8.73 7.02 5.99
C ALA A 127 -9.37 7.88 7.10
N ARG A 128 -8.56 8.47 7.99
CA ARG A 128 -9.00 9.51 8.94
C ARG A 128 -9.28 10.82 8.21
#